data_AF-V2V9D5-F1
#
_entry.id   AF-V2V9D5-F1
#
_cell.length_a   1.000
_cell.length_b   1.000
_cell.length_c   1.000
_cell.angle_alpha   90.00
_cell.angle_beta   90.00
_cell.angle_gamma   90.00
#
_symmetry.space_group_name_H-M   'P 1'
#
loop_
_entity.id
_entity.type
_entity.pdbx_description
1 polymer ?
#
loop_
_entity_poly.entity_id
_entity_poly.type
_entity_poly.pdbx_seq_one_letter_code
_entity_poly.pdbx_strand_id
1 'polypeptide(L)'
;MKKLILLSCLFGLPILHGCSLTGQKHLKCDDPNAIALLQKNLQEQLEKKLDIGLKDLIKKNLLEDVDTSKLQLSAKSIQFNLMDSRTNHIDPDSPKTVCAIDLTATIPSDIIKKSDSVRNIANTSNTEDQAQKLELDFTQSKAKITLDYILQPSDKGDKIFATITNSDKLTTLLSDTLFYAFIKPQVDSGKIGFNGQQHEPDTQYSNEEYYE
;
A
#
# COMPACT_ATOMS: atom_id res chain seq x y z
N MET A 1 -25.89 -1.26 -70.08
CA MET A 1 -26.18 0.00 -69.38
C MET A 1 -25.49 -0.05 -68.01
N LYS A 2 -24.69 0.98 -67.70
CA LYS A 2 -23.91 1.14 -66.45
C LYS A 2 -24.79 1.58 -65.29
N LYS A 3 -24.65 0.99 -64.09
CA LYS A 3 -24.85 1.58 -62.73
C LYS A 3 -24.05 0.69 -61.75
N LEU A 4 -22.87 1.07 -61.23
CA LEU A 4 -22.50 2.06 -60.19
C LEU A 4 -22.73 1.57 -58.73
N ILE A 5 -21.65 0.99 -58.18
CA ILE A 5 -21.00 1.07 -56.84
C ILE A 5 -21.77 1.64 -55.64
N LEU A 6 -21.70 0.93 -54.49
CA LEU A 6 -21.47 1.41 -53.09
C LEU A 6 -21.48 0.17 -52.15
N LEU A 7 -20.36 -0.42 -51.73
CA LEU A 7 -19.44 -0.07 -50.63
C LEU A 7 -20.12 0.39 -49.32
N SER A 8 -20.22 -0.52 -48.34
CA SER A 8 -20.24 -0.16 -46.92
C SER A 8 -19.61 -1.28 -46.06
N CYS A 9 -18.42 -1.00 -45.54
CA CYS A 9 -17.79 -1.74 -44.45
C CYS A 9 -18.55 -1.43 -43.14
N LEU A 10 -19.17 -2.43 -42.51
CA LEU A 10 -19.53 -2.34 -41.09
C LEU A 10 -18.31 -2.73 -40.25
N PHE A 11 -17.50 -1.74 -39.90
CA PHE A 11 -16.63 -1.83 -38.73
C PHE A 11 -17.50 -1.58 -37.49
N GLY A 12 -17.80 -2.64 -36.73
CA GLY A 12 -18.40 -2.53 -35.41
C GLY A 12 -17.38 -1.94 -34.44
N LEU A 13 -17.56 -0.68 -34.06
CA LEU A 13 -16.87 -0.08 -32.93
C LEU A 13 -17.47 -0.64 -31.62
N PRO A 14 -16.66 -1.22 -30.71
CA PRO A 14 -17.13 -1.48 -29.35
C PRO A 14 -17.28 -0.14 -28.63
N ILE A 15 -18.51 0.22 -28.30
CA ILE A 15 -18.80 1.33 -27.40
C ILE A 15 -18.32 0.91 -26.02
N LEU A 16 -17.12 1.36 -25.63
CA LEU A 16 -16.71 1.38 -24.23
C LEU A 16 -17.76 2.22 -23.49
N HIS A 17 -18.56 1.57 -22.66
CA HIS A 17 -19.47 2.23 -21.74
C HIS A 17 -18.61 2.87 -20.64
N GLY A 18 -18.15 4.10 -20.88
CA GLY A 18 -17.70 4.98 -19.81
C GLY A 18 -18.91 5.29 -18.95
N CYS A 19 -18.99 4.71 -17.76
CA CYS A 19 -19.98 5.08 -16.76
C CYS A 19 -19.75 6.55 -16.39
N SER A 20 -20.62 7.43 -16.87
CA SER A 20 -20.58 8.86 -16.55
C SER A 20 -20.97 9.05 -15.09
N LEU A 21 -20.02 9.41 -14.22
CA LEU A 21 -20.23 9.82 -12.82
C LEU A 21 -20.88 11.20 -12.69
N THR A 22 -21.47 11.74 -13.76
CA THR A 22 -22.05 13.09 -13.81
C THR A 22 -23.24 13.22 -12.87
N GLY A 23 -23.06 13.95 -11.76
CA GLY A 23 -24.14 14.51 -10.94
C GLY A 23 -24.26 13.98 -9.51
N GLN A 24 -23.42 13.03 -9.07
CA GLN A 24 -23.45 12.57 -7.67
C GLN A 24 -22.53 13.44 -6.80
N LYS A 25 -23.11 14.17 -5.84
CA LYS A 25 -22.34 14.95 -4.84
C LYS A 25 -21.46 14.05 -3.97
N HIS A 26 -21.88 12.82 -3.74
CA HIS A 26 -21.20 11.84 -2.88
C HIS A 26 -20.99 10.53 -3.61
N LEU A 27 -19.82 9.92 -3.42
CA LEU A 27 -19.55 8.57 -3.89
C LEU A 27 -19.96 7.54 -2.84
N LYS A 28 -20.41 6.38 -3.32
CA LYS A 28 -20.60 5.21 -2.47
C LYS A 28 -19.25 4.60 -2.09
N CYS A 29 -19.16 4.09 -0.87
CA CYS A 29 -17.94 3.46 -0.35
C CYS A 29 -17.58 2.15 -1.07
N ASP A 30 -18.54 1.50 -1.72
CA ASP A 30 -18.32 0.29 -2.52
C ASP A 30 -18.06 0.58 -4.01
N ASP A 31 -17.80 1.83 -4.40
CA ASP A 31 -17.50 2.18 -5.79
C ASP A 31 -16.26 1.40 -6.30
N PRO A 32 -16.38 0.60 -7.38
CA PRO A 32 -15.27 -0.25 -7.83
C PRO A 32 -14.01 0.52 -8.23
N ASN A 33 -14.15 1.74 -8.76
CA ASN A 33 -12.99 2.57 -9.12
C ASN A 33 -12.31 3.09 -7.86
N ALA A 34 -13.08 3.45 -6.83
CA ALA A 34 -12.55 3.82 -5.52
C ALA A 34 -11.80 2.65 -4.86
N ILE A 35 -12.36 1.44 -4.88
CA ILE A 35 -11.69 0.25 -4.33
C ILE A 35 -10.37 -0.03 -5.05
N ALA A 36 -10.34 0.07 -6.38
CA ALA A 36 -9.10 -0.08 -7.15
C ALA A 36 -8.06 1.00 -6.79
N LEU A 37 -8.49 2.25 -6.57
CA LEU A 37 -7.61 3.33 -6.10
C LEU A 37 -7.07 3.06 -4.69
N LEU A 38 -7.87 2.51 -3.78
CA LEU A 38 -7.40 2.15 -2.44
C LEU A 38 -6.31 1.07 -2.50
N GLN A 39 -6.51 0.01 -3.30
CA GLN A 39 -5.48 -1.03 -3.49
C GLN A 39 -4.19 -0.45 -4.03
N LYS A 40 -4.30 0.44 -5.04
CA LYS A 40 -3.15 1.15 -5.61
C LYS A 40 -2.45 2.02 -4.56
N ASN A 41 -3.20 2.80 -3.78
CA ASN A 41 -2.64 3.68 -2.77
C ASN A 41 -1.94 2.90 -1.64
N LEU A 42 -2.50 1.75 -1.20
CA LEU A 42 -1.84 0.85 -0.25
C LEU A 42 -0.50 0.34 -0.78
N GLN A 43 -0.47 -0.07 -2.05
CA GLN A 43 0.75 -0.52 -2.71
C GLN A 43 1.79 0.61 -2.80
N GLU A 44 1.38 1.80 -3.26
CA GLU A 44 2.27 2.97 -3.38
C GLU A 44 2.80 3.46 -2.03
N GLN A 45 1.98 3.44 -0.98
CA GLN A 45 2.42 3.77 0.39
C GLN A 45 3.49 2.80 0.89
N LEU A 46 3.31 1.50 0.64
CA LEU A 46 4.29 0.48 1.01
C LEU A 46 5.60 0.66 0.25
N GLU A 47 5.53 0.84 -1.08
CA GLU A 47 6.70 1.08 -1.93
C GLU A 47 7.45 2.35 -1.51
N LYS A 48 6.73 3.44 -1.22
CA LYS A 48 7.31 4.70 -0.72
C LYS A 48 8.00 4.50 0.63
N LYS A 49 7.39 3.75 1.56
CA LYS A 49 7.99 3.51 2.88
C LYS A 49 9.28 2.69 2.76
N LEU A 50 9.30 1.68 1.90
CA LEU A 50 10.49 0.89 1.61
C LEU A 50 11.61 1.74 0.98
N ASP A 51 11.27 2.61 0.02
CA ASP A 51 12.23 3.51 -0.61
C ASP A 51 12.86 4.49 0.39
N ILE A 52 12.04 5.11 1.25
CA ILE A 52 12.53 6.00 2.31
C ILE A 52 13.46 5.24 3.27
N GLY A 53 13.04 4.08 3.77
CA GLY A 53 13.84 3.28 4.70
C GLY A 53 15.17 2.84 4.10
N LEU A 54 15.17 2.39 2.84
CA LEU A 54 16.39 1.98 2.16
C LEU A 54 17.34 3.16 1.93
N LYS A 55 16.83 4.31 1.47
CA LYS A 55 17.63 5.53 1.29
C LYS A 55 18.26 6.01 2.60
N ASP A 56 17.55 5.91 3.72
CA ASP A 56 18.08 6.27 5.04
C ASP A 56 19.27 5.38 5.43
N LEU A 57 19.15 4.07 5.23
CA LEU A 57 20.22 3.13 5.57
C LEU A 57 21.46 3.25 4.67
N ILE A 58 21.26 3.53 3.37
CA ILE A 58 22.35 3.83 2.44
C ILE A 58 23.07 5.10 2.88
N LYS A 59 22.33 6.18 3.21
CA LYS A 59 22.92 7.43 3.73
C LYS A 59 23.73 7.21 5.00
N LYS A 60 23.32 6.27 5.85
CA LYS A 60 24.01 5.89 7.09
C LYS A 60 25.18 4.93 6.88
N ASN A 61 25.51 4.57 5.64
CA ASN A 61 26.53 3.57 5.28
C ASN A 61 26.31 2.20 5.94
N LEU A 62 25.05 1.84 6.24
CA LEU A 62 24.69 0.56 6.86
C LEU A 62 24.39 -0.52 5.81
N LEU A 63 24.24 -0.13 4.54
CA LEU A 63 24.02 -1.01 3.40
C LEU A 63 24.92 -0.55 2.25
N GLU A 64 25.63 -1.48 1.61
CA GLU A 64 26.20 -1.25 0.27
C GLU A 64 25.08 -0.93 -0.73
N ASP A 65 25.41 -0.31 -1.86
CA ASP A 65 24.46 0.09 -2.90
C ASP A 65 23.56 -1.10 -3.32
N VAL A 66 22.33 -1.14 -2.80
CA VAL A 66 21.37 -2.21 -3.09
C VAL A 66 20.40 -1.70 -4.13
N ASP A 67 20.11 -2.55 -5.13
CA ASP A 67 19.09 -2.28 -6.13
C ASP A 67 17.71 -2.07 -5.49
N THR A 68 17.33 -0.80 -5.36
CA THR A 68 16.08 -0.32 -4.77
C THR A 68 14.85 -0.90 -5.49
N SER A 69 14.98 -1.21 -6.78
CA SER A 69 13.92 -1.78 -7.60
C SER A 69 13.55 -3.18 -7.14
N LYS A 70 14.50 -3.98 -6.63
CA LYS A 70 14.21 -5.34 -6.16
C LYS A 70 13.40 -5.35 -4.86
N LEU A 71 13.67 -4.40 -3.97
CA LEU A 71 12.88 -4.23 -2.75
C LEU A 71 11.47 -3.73 -3.07
N GLN A 72 11.34 -2.78 -4.00
CA GLN A 72 10.01 -2.33 -4.46
C GLN A 72 9.23 -3.48 -5.15
N LEU A 73 9.92 -4.33 -5.93
CA LEU A 73 9.29 -5.51 -6.52
C LEU A 73 8.83 -6.53 -5.48
N SER A 74 9.53 -6.66 -4.35
CA SER A 74 9.10 -7.56 -3.27
C SER A 74 7.82 -7.08 -2.59
N ALA A 75 7.53 -5.78 -2.60
CA ALA A 75 6.25 -5.23 -2.13
C ALA A 75 5.04 -5.83 -2.87
N LYS A 76 5.18 -6.16 -4.16
CA LYS A 76 4.11 -6.76 -4.97
C LYS A 76 3.74 -8.18 -4.55
N SER A 77 4.54 -8.81 -3.69
CA SER A 77 4.21 -10.11 -3.12
C SER A 77 3.16 -10.04 -2.02
N ILE A 78 2.91 -8.84 -1.47
CA ILE A 78 1.85 -8.61 -0.49
C ILE A 78 0.51 -8.52 -1.22
N GLN A 79 -0.47 -9.29 -0.74
CA GLN A 79 -1.82 -9.27 -1.31
C GLN A 79 -2.76 -8.52 -0.38
N PHE A 80 -3.33 -7.42 -0.88
CA PHE A 80 -4.36 -6.65 -0.19
C PHE A 80 -5.76 -7.10 -0.64
N ASN A 81 -6.52 -7.67 0.28
CA ASN A 81 -7.93 -8.01 0.07
C ASN A 81 -8.81 -7.02 0.84
N LEU A 82 -9.74 -6.40 0.13
CA LEU A 82 -10.66 -5.37 0.64
C LEU A 82 -12.09 -5.91 0.58
N MET A 83 -12.77 -5.97 1.73
CA MET A 83 -14.12 -6.55 1.84
C MET A 83 -15.02 -5.71 2.74
N ASP A 84 -16.33 -5.84 2.55
CA ASP A 84 -17.34 -5.33 3.48
C ASP A 84 -17.25 -3.82 3.75
N SER A 85 -17.21 -3.02 2.68
CA SER A 85 -17.17 -1.55 2.77
C SER A 85 -18.46 -0.98 3.37
N ARG A 86 -18.32 0.05 4.20
CA ARG A 86 -19.42 0.73 4.88
C ARG A 86 -19.24 2.24 4.88
N THR A 87 -20.34 2.97 4.82
CA THR A 87 -20.38 4.43 4.97
C THR A 87 -20.47 4.79 6.44
N ASN A 88 -19.47 5.49 6.95
CA ASN A 88 -19.46 5.99 8.32
C ASN A 88 -20.14 7.37 8.40
N HIS A 89 -19.85 8.25 7.44
CA HIS A 89 -20.40 9.61 7.43
C HIS A 89 -20.47 10.20 6.01
N ILE A 90 -21.50 11.01 5.77
CA ILE A 90 -21.66 11.83 4.57
C ILE A 90 -21.61 13.29 5.02
N ASP A 91 -20.63 14.03 4.51
CA ASP A 91 -20.45 15.45 4.86
C ASP A 91 -21.53 16.30 4.16
N PRO A 92 -22.41 17.03 4.88
CA PRO A 92 -23.44 17.84 4.24
C PRO A 92 -22.87 19.06 3.49
N ASP A 93 -21.69 19.54 3.88
CA ASP A 93 -21.11 20.81 3.44
C ASP A 93 -20.02 20.63 2.37
N SER A 94 -19.60 19.39 2.11
CA SER A 94 -18.60 19.07 1.08
C SER A 94 -18.97 17.82 0.28
N PRO A 95 -18.26 17.46 -0.81
CA PRO A 95 -18.53 16.22 -1.54
C PRO A 95 -17.86 14.99 -0.91
N LYS A 96 -17.36 15.10 0.33
CA LYS A 96 -16.65 14.01 1.02
C LYS A 96 -17.62 12.95 1.53
N THR A 97 -17.20 11.69 1.38
CA THR A 97 -17.81 10.53 2.04
C THR A 97 -16.74 9.87 2.89
N VAL A 98 -16.99 9.70 4.18
CA VAL A 98 -16.11 8.95 5.10
C VAL A 98 -16.58 7.50 5.14
N CYS A 99 -15.64 6.60 4.89
CA CYS A 99 -15.88 5.19 4.72
C CYS A 99 -14.96 4.35 5.60
N ALA A 100 -15.37 3.12 5.85
CA ALA A 100 -14.54 2.06 6.40
C ALA A 100 -14.64 0.81 5.53
N ILE A 101 -13.59 0.00 5.49
CA ILE A 101 -13.55 -1.27 4.77
C ILE A 101 -12.65 -2.25 5.52
N ASP A 102 -13.01 -3.52 5.52
CA ASP A 102 -12.17 -4.54 6.16
C ASP A 102 -11.02 -4.91 5.22
N LEU A 103 -9.80 -4.67 5.69
CA LEU A 103 -8.57 -4.93 4.94
C LEU A 103 -7.85 -6.14 5.54
N THR A 104 -7.51 -7.09 4.67
CA THR A 104 -6.57 -8.17 4.98
C THR A 104 -5.34 -8.04 4.10
N ALA A 105 -4.17 -7.84 4.69
CA ALA A 105 -2.88 -7.94 4.01
C ALA A 105 -2.28 -9.33 4.25
N THR A 106 -2.06 -10.10 3.18
CA THR A 106 -1.45 -11.42 3.25
C THR A 106 0.04 -11.31 2.92
N ILE A 107 0.88 -11.78 3.85
CA ILE A 107 2.33 -11.84 3.69
C ILE A 107 2.70 -13.29 3.34
N PRO A 108 3.49 -13.53 2.28
CA PRO A 108 4.01 -14.87 2.01
C PRO A 108 4.82 -15.42 3.19
N SER A 109 4.56 -16.69 3.55
CA SER A 109 5.21 -17.31 4.71
C SER A 109 6.73 -17.42 4.58
N ASP A 110 7.27 -17.51 3.36
CA ASP A 110 8.72 -17.54 3.14
C ASP A 110 9.36 -16.18 3.41
N ILE A 111 8.65 -15.07 3.16
CA ILE A 111 9.09 -13.72 3.52
C ILE A 111 9.15 -13.57 5.03
N ILE A 112 8.11 -14.01 5.75
CA ILE A 112 8.11 -13.99 7.23
C ILE A 112 9.29 -14.79 7.77
N LYS A 113 9.49 -16.03 7.28
CA LYS A 113 10.61 -16.87 7.72
C LYS A 113 11.98 -16.23 7.47
N LYS A 114 12.17 -15.61 6.29
CA LYS A 114 13.42 -14.89 5.96
C LYS A 114 13.61 -13.69 6.88
N SER A 115 12.57 -12.91 7.09
CA SER A 115 12.55 -11.75 8.00
C SER A 115 12.93 -12.16 9.42
N ASP A 116 12.24 -13.15 9.98
CA ASP A 116 12.43 -13.57 11.37
C ASP A 116 13.80 -14.20 11.61
N SER A 117 14.36 -14.89 10.60
CA SER A 117 15.74 -15.38 10.64
C SER A 117 16.74 -14.23 10.81
N VAL A 118 16.54 -13.10 10.13
CA VAL A 118 17.43 -11.93 10.26
C VAL A 118 17.16 -11.20 11.57
N ARG A 119 15.90 -11.03 11.96
CA ARG A 119 15.52 -10.39 13.23
C ARG A 119 16.10 -11.12 14.44
N ASN A 120 16.14 -12.45 14.39
CA ASN A 120 16.79 -13.27 15.41
C ASN A 120 18.29 -12.98 15.53
N ILE A 121 18.99 -12.82 14.39
CA ILE A 121 20.42 -12.41 14.38
C ILE A 121 20.58 -11.00 14.95
N ALA A 122 19.65 -10.11 14.63
CA ALA A 122 19.63 -8.72 15.09
C ALA A 122 19.13 -8.55 16.54
N ASN A 123 18.76 -9.64 17.24
CA ASN A 123 18.16 -9.61 18.58
C ASN A 123 16.95 -8.67 18.70
N THR A 124 16.12 -8.60 17.66
CA THR A 124 14.87 -7.81 17.64
C THR A 124 13.65 -8.72 17.60
N SER A 125 12.47 -8.16 17.89
CA SER A 125 11.21 -8.92 17.87
C SER A 125 10.92 -9.48 16.49
N ASN A 126 10.39 -10.71 16.46
CA ASN A 126 9.89 -11.35 15.25
C ASN A 126 8.67 -10.59 14.68
N THR A 127 8.20 -11.02 13.51
CA THR A 127 7.10 -10.36 12.80
C THR A 127 5.79 -10.35 13.60
N GLU A 128 5.44 -11.45 14.28
CA GLU A 128 4.22 -11.56 15.08
C GLU A 128 4.26 -10.68 16.33
N ASP A 129 5.38 -10.71 17.06
CA ASP A 129 5.62 -9.84 18.22
C ASP A 129 5.57 -8.35 17.84
N GLN A 130 6.10 -7.98 16.67
CA GLN A 130 6.00 -6.62 16.16
C GLN A 130 4.55 -6.25 15.85
N ALA A 131 3.78 -7.15 15.24
CA ALA A 131 2.37 -6.91 14.97
C ALA A 131 1.58 -6.68 16.27
N GLN A 132 1.87 -7.46 17.32
CA GLN A 132 1.27 -7.27 18.65
C GLN A 132 1.62 -5.90 19.23
N LYS A 133 2.88 -5.48 19.17
CA LYS A 133 3.31 -4.14 19.62
C LYS A 133 2.63 -3.00 18.85
N LEU A 134 2.34 -3.22 17.58
CA LEU A 134 1.60 -2.28 16.73
C LEU A 134 0.07 -2.36 16.92
N GLU A 135 -0.41 -3.26 17.77
CA GLU A 135 -1.84 -3.51 18.02
C GLU A 135 -2.58 -3.94 16.74
N LEU A 136 -1.94 -4.76 15.90
CA LEU A 136 -2.52 -5.33 14.70
C LEU A 136 -3.04 -6.75 14.98
N ASP A 137 -4.22 -7.10 14.45
CA ASP A 137 -4.65 -8.49 14.38
C ASP A 137 -3.80 -9.21 13.34
N PHE A 138 -2.87 -10.04 13.81
CA PHE A 138 -1.99 -10.83 12.96
C PHE A 138 -2.15 -12.31 13.25
N THR A 139 -2.69 -13.05 12.29
CA THR A 139 -2.90 -14.49 12.42
C THR A 139 -2.63 -15.18 11.10
N GLN A 140 -1.90 -16.30 11.12
CA GLN A 140 -1.61 -17.13 9.94
C GLN A 140 -1.07 -16.33 8.74
N SER A 141 -0.06 -15.48 8.96
CA SER A 141 0.55 -14.63 7.92
C SER A 141 -0.38 -13.56 7.33
N LYS A 142 -1.47 -13.21 8.03
CA LYS A 142 -2.43 -12.19 7.62
C LYS A 142 -2.52 -11.11 8.68
N ALA A 143 -2.28 -9.87 8.28
CA ALA A 143 -2.56 -8.69 9.09
C ALA A 143 -3.94 -8.15 8.71
N LYS A 144 -4.79 -7.89 9.70
CA LYS A 144 -6.15 -7.37 9.49
C LYS A 144 -6.33 -6.04 10.20
N ILE A 145 -6.97 -5.10 9.51
CA ILE A 145 -7.41 -3.83 10.07
C ILE A 145 -8.77 -3.45 9.47
N THR A 146 -9.53 -2.61 10.17
CA THR A 146 -10.51 -1.77 9.50
C THR A 146 -9.77 -0.56 8.93
N LEU A 147 -9.74 -0.46 7.60
CA LEU A 147 -9.15 0.67 6.88
C LEU A 147 -10.19 1.79 6.79
N ASP A 148 -9.85 2.95 7.37
CA ASP A 148 -10.64 4.17 7.25
C ASP A 148 -10.14 4.98 6.05
N TYR A 149 -11.07 5.51 5.27
CA TYR A 149 -10.75 6.30 4.08
C TYR A 149 -11.84 7.31 3.74
N ILE A 150 -11.45 8.33 2.98
CA ILE A 150 -12.31 9.40 2.50
C ILE A 150 -12.38 9.33 0.98
N LEU A 151 -13.59 9.30 0.43
CA LEU A 151 -13.84 9.47 -1.01
C LEU A 151 -14.30 10.88 -1.30
N GLN A 152 -13.75 11.48 -2.35
CA GLN A 152 -14.14 12.80 -2.81
C GLN A 152 -14.07 12.86 -4.34
N PRO A 153 -15.18 13.10 -5.05
CA PRO A 153 -15.11 13.43 -6.47
C PRO A 153 -14.45 14.79 -6.67
N SER A 154 -13.73 14.96 -7.78
CA SER A 154 -13.33 16.28 -8.27
C SER A 154 -14.55 17.16 -8.59
N ASP A 155 -14.37 18.47 -8.62
CA ASP A 155 -15.44 19.43 -8.97
C ASP A 155 -16.07 19.16 -10.34
N LYS A 156 -15.28 18.62 -11.29
CA LYS A 156 -15.74 18.24 -12.63
C LYS A 156 -16.42 16.86 -12.67
N GLY A 157 -16.31 16.08 -11.59
CA GLY A 157 -16.82 14.71 -11.50
C GLY A 157 -16.05 13.67 -12.34
N ASP A 158 -14.91 14.03 -12.94
CA ASP A 158 -14.12 13.17 -13.82
C ASP A 158 -13.04 12.37 -13.09
N LYS A 159 -12.69 12.77 -11.86
CA LYS A 159 -11.72 12.08 -10.99
C LYS A 159 -12.29 11.80 -9.62
N ILE A 160 -11.75 10.77 -8.98
CA ILE A 160 -12.03 10.39 -7.59
C ILE A 160 -10.73 10.47 -6.81
N PHE A 161 -10.78 11.13 -5.66
CA PHE A 161 -9.72 11.11 -4.66
C PHE A 161 -10.11 10.13 -3.56
N ALA A 162 -9.20 9.20 -3.25
CA ALA A 162 -9.36 8.21 -2.19
C ALA A 162 -8.22 8.38 -1.19
N THR A 163 -8.52 8.91 -0.01
CA THR A 163 -7.50 9.21 1.02
C THR A 163 -7.62 8.20 2.15
N ILE A 164 -6.57 7.40 2.35
CA ILE A 164 -6.46 6.46 3.47
C ILE A 164 -6.00 7.21 4.73
N THR A 165 -6.62 6.95 5.88
CA THR A 165 -6.36 7.73 7.10
C THR A 165 -5.67 6.98 8.23
N ASN A 166 -5.56 5.64 8.17
CA ASN A 166 -5.11 4.84 9.32
C ASN A 166 -4.25 3.60 8.95
N SER A 167 -3.53 3.61 7.83
CA SER A 167 -2.71 2.47 7.38
C SER A 167 -1.30 2.40 7.99
N ASP A 168 -0.84 3.42 8.71
CA ASP A 168 0.59 3.56 9.07
C ASP A 168 1.17 2.37 9.84
N LYS A 169 0.44 1.84 10.82
CA LYS A 169 0.84 0.66 11.59
C LYS A 169 0.99 -0.57 10.68
N LEU A 170 0.00 -0.83 9.83
CA LEU A 170 0.04 -1.92 8.86
C LEU A 170 1.23 -1.76 7.90
N THR A 171 1.39 -0.56 7.32
CA THR A 171 2.49 -0.26 6.39
C THR A 171 3.85 -0.44 7.08
N THR A 172 3.97 -0.12 8.37
CA THR A 172 5.19 -0.35 9.17
C THR A 172 5.51 -1.84 9.31
N LEU A 173 4.53 -2.65 9.71
CA LEU A 173 4.72 -4.10 9.81
C LEU A 173 5.17 -4.69 8.47
N LEU A 174 4.47 -4.34 7.39
CA LEU A 174 4.75 -4.84 6.05
C LEU A 174 6.13 -4.39 5.56
N SER A 175 6.48 -3.11 5.73
CA SER A 175 7.78 -2.57 5.30
C SER A 175 8.93 -3.25 6.01
N ASP A 176 8.83 -3.41 7.33
CA ASP A 176 9.92 -3.96 8.11
C ASP A 176 10.10 -5.44 7.81
N THR A 177 9.01 -6.20 7.73
CA THR A 177 9.06 -7.63 7.35
C THR A 177 9.66 -7.83 5.96
N LEU A 178 9.26 -7.02 4.97
CA LEU A 178 9.87 -7.09 3.63
C LEU A 178 11.34 -6.70 3.65
N PHE A 179 11.70 -5.66 4.41
CA PHE A 179 13.06 -5.17 4.52
C PHE A 179 13.99 -6.23 5.13
N TYR A 180 13.65 -6.80 6.28
CA TYR A 180 14.45 -7.86 6.92
C TYR A 180 14.57 -9.09 6.03
N ALA A 181 13.50 -9.48 5.33
CA ALA A 181 13.56 -10.58 4.37
C ALA A 181 14.49 -10.27 3.18
N PHE A 182 14.49 -9.02 2.72
CA PHE A 182 15.28 -8.58 1.58
C PHE A 182 16.78 -8.53 1.87
N ILE A 183 17.17 -8.10 3.07
CA ILE A 183 18.59 -7.98 3.45
C ILE A 183 19.22 -9.32 3.88
N LYS A 184 18.43 -10.40 3.96
CA LYS A 184 18.93 -11.71 4.38
C LYS A 184 20.16 -12.17 3.59
N PRO A 185 20.23 -12.09 2.25
CA PRO A 185 21.41 -12.50 1.50
C PRO A 185 22.68 -11.74 1.90
N GLN A 186 22.57 -10.45 2.21
CA GLN A 186 23.69 -9.61 2.63
C GLN A 186 24.14 -9.98 4.04
N VAL A 187 23.20 -10.26 4.95
CA VAL A 187 23.49 -10.76 6.30
C VAL A 187 24.17 -12.13 6.26
N ASP A 188 23.64 -13.06 5.46
CA ASP A 188 24.23 -14.41 5.29
C ASP A 188 25.65 -14.35 4.71
N SER A 189 25.93 -13.36 3.83
CA SER A 189 27.25 -13.13 3.26
C SER A 189 28.22 -12.35 4.17
N GLY A 190 27.77 -11.91 5.35
CA GLY A 190 28.56 -11.11 6.29
C GLY A 190 28.76 -9.65 5.88
N LYS A 191 28.09 -9.18 4.82
CA LYS A 191 28.14 -7.79 4.35
C LYS A 191 27.39 -6.82 5.25
N ILE A 192 26.41 -7.33 6.01
CA ILE A 192 25.70 -6.60 7.05
C ILE A 192 25.88 -7.38 8.36
N GLY A 193 26.38 -6.70 9.39
CA GLY A 193 26.46 -7.22 10.74
C GLY A 193 25.58 -6.41 11.69
N PHE A 194 24.79 -7.09 12.51
CA PHE A 194 24.08 -6.46 13.63
C PHE A 194 24.95 -6.57 14.88
N ASN A 195 25.95 -5.68 15.00
CA ASN A 195 26.81 -5.63 16.17
C ASN A 195 26.06 -5.04 17.37
N GLY A 196 25.18 -5.82 18.00
CA GLY A 196 24.70 -5.67 19.39
C GLY A 196 24.12 -4.32 19.86
N GLN A 197 24.04 -3.29 19.01
CA GLN A 197 23.49 -1.99 19.40
C GLN A 197 21.97 -2.05 19.25
N GLN A 198 21.30 -2.13 20.39
CA GLN A 198 19.88 -1.84 20.52
C GLN A 198 19.63 -0.45 19.95
N HIS A 199 19.10 -0.37 18.73
CA HIS A 199 18.45 0.85 18.27
C HIS A 199 17.08 0.91 18.94
N GLU A 200 17.02 1.67 20.03
CA GLU A 200 15.78 2.16 20.61
C GLU A 200 15.02 2.91 19.50
N PRO A 201 13.71 2.65 19.30
CA PRO A 201 12.94 3.35 18.28
C PRO A 201 12.88 4.83 18.65
N ASP A 202 13.51 5.66 17.82
CA ASP A 202 13.51 7.12 17.99
C ASP A 202 12.07 7.62 17.82
N THR A 203 11.39 7.86 18.95
CA THR A 203 10.08 8.50 19.00
C THR A 203 10.27 10.00 18.78
N GLN A 204 10.62 10.42 17.57
CA GLN A 204 10.46 11.80 17.12
C GLN A 204 10.14 11.84 15.62
N TYR A 205 8.87 11.61 15.28
CA TYR A 205 8.28 12.27 14.12
C TYR A 205 7.85 13.67 14.57
N SER A 206 8.77 14.63 14.48
CA SER A 206 8.37 16.04 14.49
C SER A 206 7.75 16.38 13.15
N ASN A 207 6.53 16.88 13.20
CA ASN A 207 5.80 17.43 12.07
C ASN A 207 6.62 18.54 11.39
N GLU A 208 7.25 18.27 10.25
CA GLU A 208 7.64 19.32 9.32
C GLU A 208 6.54 19.45 8.27
N GLU A 209 5.71 20.48 8.46
CA GLU A 209 4.83 21.03 7.44
C GLU A 209 5.65 21.40 6.21
N TYR A 210 5.42 20.72 5.09
CA TYR A 210 5.87 21.19 3.79
C TYR A 210 4.71 21.88 3.10
N TYR A 211 4.81 23.21 2.99
CA TYR A 211 4.07 24.01 2.02
C TYR A 211 4.80 23.93 0.67
N GLU A 212 4.11 23.45 -0.37
CA GLU A 212 4.27 23.90 -1.75
C GLU A 212 2.91 24.32 -2.31
#